data_AF-A0A0G0B8F3-F1
#
_entry.id   AF-A0A0G0B8F3-F1
#
_cell.length_a   1.000
_cell.length_b   1.000
_cell.length_c   1.000
_cell.angle_alpha   90.00
_cell.angle_beta   90.00
_cell.angle_gamma   90.00
#
_symmetry.space_group_name_H-M   'P 1'
#
loop_
_entity.id
_entity.type
_entity.pdbx_description
1 polymer ?
#
loop_
_entity_poly.entity_id
_entity_poly.type
_entity_poly.pdbx_seq_one_letter_code
_entity_poly.pdbx_strand_id
1 'polypeptide(L)'
;MHLTPYQKKQIRFVLVLLLGIPATVFAVYKGIQYISQATGDSTPQQVIVSNVTTKSLTLSWTTQKEVEGYVVPILDGVELSPVSDKRGEGLRNNHYVELKSLEPDTEYSFTLISDGEEFTSSSGEPYKFKTAPFGTETTVPNPVLGTVEGSSVEDVIVYVLFANKSVYPVSTIVPSSGNWIVDLSAFRSVEDKELIKTTDETELILIGRDSLAEGYVEEGTYSALFDSNGKLKDIYTFEIGDLPNLLSYFPASSILGSIEEIVEPSGDDDQEEEEEEPTIPEENPPNDEPVLPPPSTSTYTIKHDIVWLDLTSNSSSLSLDSGEDTILVTNITDVGFSVVWRSPNNEEGYIKYGLSKTSLTNEGRDYRDGFSSLGSYSSHLIESERVEPETTYYFEIYSGDTVYDNGGEKYSVTTLSTLATPPPFETKSGQILNSTNPSDLVIVFKLIDNNELETLGSSGYISTIPDEVGEWTVIVGDARSEDGDSYFSFSNSDILQTFLLGAESKKFDFTLAQEDIELDILDIGEISPTDRVKLLSDYGIINLR
;
A
#
# COMPACT_ATOMS: atom_id res chain seq x y z
N MET A 1 47.67 -71.99 -5.06
CA MET A 1 47.53 -71.99 -6.53
C MET A 1 47.80 -70.56 -7.01
N HIS A 2 48.97 -70.28 -7.59
CA HIS A 2 49.33 -68.92 -7.98
C HIS A 2 48.68 -68.58 -9.33
N LEU A 3 47.69 -67.69 -9.31
CA LEU A 3 47.08 -67.13 -10.52
C LEU A 3 48.16 -66.41 -11.34
N THR A 4 48.25 -66.77 -12.62
CA THR A 4 49.20 -66.13 -13.54
C THR A 4 48.83 -64.64 -13.71
N PRO A 5 49.78 -63.77 -14.10
CA PRO A 5 49.50 -62.35 -14.32
C PRO A 5 48.34 -62.10 -15.28
N TYR A 6 48.18 -62.97 -16.28
CA TYR A 6 47.09 -62.95 -17.24
C TYR A 6 45.74 -63.30 -16.60
N GLN A 7 45.69 -64.35 -15.77
CA GLN A 7 44.47 -64.73 -15.04
C GLN A 7 44.04 -63.67 -14.03
N LYS A 8 44.99 -63.00 -13.35
CA LYS A 8 44.68 -61.85 -12.48
C LYS A 8 44.10 -60.68 -13.25
N LYS A 9 44.56 -60.43 -14.48
CA LYS A 9 44.02 -59.38 -15.35
C LYS A 9 42.60 -59.70 -15.82
N GLN A 10 42.33 -60.95 -16.20
CA GLN A 10 40.98 -61.40 -16.59
C GLN A 10 39.99 -61.36 -15.42
N ILE A 11 40.39 -61.79 -14.21
CA ILE A 11 39.50 -61.73 -13.03
C ILE A 11 39.15 -60.29 -12.67
N ARG A 12 40.07 -59.32 -12.83
CA ARG A 12 39.75 -57.89 -12.64
C ARG A 12 38.72 -57.39 -13.65
N PHE A 13 38.84 -57.77 -14.92
CA PHE A 13 37.83 -57.40 -15.92
C PHE A 13 36.46 -58.00 -15.61
N VAL A 14 36.42 -59.26 -15.21
CA VAL A 14 35.16 -59.93 -14.82
C VAL A 14 34.53 -59.27 -13.61
N LEU A 15 35.31 -58.91 -12.58
CA LEU A 15 34.79 -58.21 -11.39
C LEU A 15 34.28 -56.80 -11.71
N VAL A 16 34.98 -56.04 -12.55
CA VAL A 16 34.52 -54.73 -13.02
C VAL A 16 33.22 -54.86 -13.79
N LEU A 17 33.06 -55.90 -14.61
CA LEU A 17 31.85 -56.10 -15.39
C LEU A 17 30.67 -56.60 -14.53
N LEU A 18 30.94 -57.47 -13.55
CA LEU A 18 29.94 -58.06 -12.67
C LEU A 18 29.42 -57.09 -11.60
N LEU A 19 30.25 -56.15 -11.13
CA LEU A 19 29.83 -55.10 -10.19
C LEU A 19 29.48 -53.78 -10.89
N GLY A 20 30.14 -53.46 -12.00
CA GLY A 20 29.96 -52.21 -12.73
C GLY A 20 28.60 -52.11 -13.41
N ILE A 21 28.11 -53.19 -14.04
CA ILE A 21 26.81 -53.16 -14.73
C ILE A 21 25.65 -53.00 -13.72
N PRO A 22 25.56 -53.74 -12.61
CA PRO A 22 24.52 -53.49 -11.61
C PRO A 22 24.63 -52.11 -10.97
N ALA A 23 25.85 -51.61 -10.72
CA ALA A 23 26.05 -50.28 -10.15
C ALA A 23 25.63 -49.15 -11.10
N THR A 24 25.90 -49.28 -12.41
CA THR A 24 25.44 -48.30 -13.40
C THR A 24 23.91 -48.34 -13.57
N VAL A 25 23.30 -49.52 -13.60
CA VAL A 25 21.83 -49.66 -13.65
C VAL A 25 21.19 -49.08 -12.38
N PHE A 26 21.76 -49.34 -11.20
CA PHE A 26 21.29 -48.76 -9.94
C PHE A 26 21.46 -47.24 -9.90
N ALA A 27 22.58 -46.71 -10.40
CA ALA A 27 22.81 -45.27 -10.49
C ALA A 27 21.83 -44.60 -11.47
N VAL A 28 21.51 -45.22 -12.61
CA VAL A 28 20.49 -44.73 -13.55
C VAL A 28 19.10 -44.77 -12.92
N TYR A 29 18.74 -45.86 -12.23
CA TYR A 29 17.45 -45.98 -11.55
C TYR A 29 17.27 -44.93 -10.43
N LYS A 30 18.33 -44.70 -9.63
CA LYS A 30 18.32 -43.63 -8.61
C LYS A 30 18.36 -42.23 -9.21
N GLY A 31 19.09 -42.02 -10.30
CA GLY A 31 19.14 -40.74 -11.02
C GLY A 31 17.77 -40.37 -11.62
N ILE A 32 17.01 -41.33 -12.13
CA ILE A 32 15.64 -41.11 -12.63
C ILE A 32 14.68 -40.77 -11.47
N GLN A 33 14.83 -41.37 -10.28
CA GLN A 33 14.03 -41.00 -9.10
C GLN A 33 14.35 -39.61 -8.53
N TYR A 34 15.56 -39.07 -8.74
CA TYR A 34 15.91 -37.71 -8.33
C TYR A 34 15.46 -36.62 -9.33
N ILE A 35 15.05 -36.99 -10.55
CA ILE A 35 14.57 -36.06 -11.59
C ILE A 35 13.03 -36.03 -11.66
N SER A 36 12.33 -36.88 -10.90
CA SER A 36 10.86 -36.93 -10.87
C SER A 36 10.29 -36.48 -9.52
N GLN A 37 10.79 -35.36 -8.98
CA GLN A 37 9.92 -34.51 -8.17
C GLN A 37 9.10 -33.70 -9.17
N ALA A 38 7.77 -33.80 -9.13
CA ALA A 38 6.90 -32.93 -9.90
C ALA A 38 7.15 -31.48 -9.43
N THR A 39 8.05 -30.78 -10.13
CA THR A 39 8.20 -29.33 -10.05
C THR A 39 6.90 -28.72 -10.53
N GLY A 40 6.34 -27.74 -9.81
CA GLY A 40 5.11 -27.05 -10.19
C GLY A 40 5.12 -26.56 -11.65
N ASP A 41 3.93 -26.35 -12.21
CA ASP A 41 3.75 -25.93 -13.60
C ASP A 41 4.14 -24.45 -13.82
N SER A 42 5.00 -24.19 -14.81
CA SER A 42 5.37 -22.84 -15.27
C SER A 42 4.34 -22.22 -16.21
N THR A 43 3.29 -22.95 -16.60
CA THR A 43 2.26 -22.46 -17.50
C THR A 43 1.58 -21.20 -16.94
N PRO A 44 1.61 -20.06 -17.68
CA PRO A 44 0.86 -18.87 -17.34
C PRO A 44 -0.64 -19.16 -17.21
N GLN A 45 -1.22 -18.79 -16.07
CA GLN A 45 -2.64 -18.96 -15.78
C GLN A 45 -3.29 -17.62 -15.42
N GLN A 46 -4.58 -17.49 -15.77
CA GLN A 46 -5.39 -16.31 -15.48
C GLN A 46 -4.72 -15.03 -16.01
N VAL A 47 -4.46 -14.99 -17.32
CA VAL A 47 -3.80 -13.86 -17.99
C VAL A 47 -4.78 -12.68 -18.06
N ILE A 48 -4.44 -11.57 -17.43
CA ILE A 48 -5.29 -10.38 -17.29
C ILE A 48 -4.62 -9.17 -17.95
N VAL A 49 -5.39 -8.41 -18.73
CA VAL A 49 -5.04 -7.09 -19.24
C VAL A 49 -5.61 -6.01 -18.33
N SER A 50 -4.76 -5.09 -17.92
CA SER A 50 -5.09 -3.92 -17.11
C SER A 50 -4.38 -2.65 -17.61
N ASN A 51 -4.67 -1.50 -16.99
CA ASN A 51 -4.00 -0.22 -17.26
C ASN A 51 -3.98 0.17 -18.75
N VAL A 52 -5.12 -0.01 -19.41
CA VAL A 52 -5.23 0.19 -20.86
C VAL A 52 -5.17 1.67 -21.19
N THR A 53 -4.19 2.06 -22.02
CA THR A 53 -4.09 3.41 -22.57
C THR A 53 -4.06 3.37 -24.11
N THR A 54 -3.84 4.52 -24.71
CA THR A 54 -3.62 4.62 -26.16
C THR A 54 -2.25 4.08 -26.57
N LYS A 55 -1.28 4.02 -25.65
CA LYS A 55 0.13 3.68 -25.97
C LYS A 55 0.75 2.65 -25.02
N SER A 56 -0.03 2.12 -24.08
CA SER A 56 0.43 1.14 -23.12
C SER A 56 -0.70 0.24 -22.66
N LEU A 57 -0.31 -0.90 -22.12
CA LEU A 57 -1.17 -1.80 -21.35
C LEU A 57 -0.28 -2.61 -20.40
N THR A 58 -0.90 -3.19 -19.38
CA THR A 58 -0.25 -4.14 -18.49
C THR A 58 -0.80 -5.54 -18.76
N LEU A 59 0.09 -6.52 -18.81
CA LEU A 59 -0.25 -7.94 -18.77
C LEU A 59 0.19 -8.52 -17.44
N SER A 60 -0.68 -9.29 -16.82
CA SER A 60 -0.38 -10.01 -15.58
C SER A 60 -0.87 -11.45 -15.63
N TRP A 61 -0.17 -12.36 -14.98
CA TRP A 61 -0.53 -13.78 -14.90
C TRP A 61 0.15 -14.42 -13.68
N THR A 62 -0.23 -15.66 -13.36
CA THR A 62 0.38 -16.43 -12.27
C THR A 62 0.79 -17.82 -12.73
N THR A 63 1.85 -18.35 -12.14
CA THR A 63 2.36 -19.71 -12.32
C THR A 63 2.30 -20.48 -11.01
N GLN A 64 2.37 -21.83 -11.06
CA GLN A 64 2.34 -22.66 -9.84
C GLN A 64 3.70 -22.72 -9.12
N LYS A 65 4.77 -22.25 -9.78
CA LYS A 65 6.12 -22.17 -9.23
C LYS A 65 6.76 -20.84 -9.62
N GLU A 66 7.73 -20.42 -8.82
CA GLU A 66 8.47 -19.20 -9.06
C GLU A 66 9.36 -19.34 -10.31
N VAL A 67 9.15 -18.46 -11.29
CA VAL A 67 9.88 -18.46 -12.57
C VAL A 67 10.20 -17.05 -13.01
N GLU A 68 11.04 -16.91 -14.04
CA GLU A 68 11.15 -15.65 -14.79
C GLU A 68 10.04 -15.57 -15.84
N GLY A 69 9.49 -14.37 -16.02
CA GLY A 69 8.39 -14.11 -16.95
C GLY A 69 8.69 -12.94 -17.89
N TYR A 70 8.40 -13.12 -19.17
CA TYR A 70 8.54 -12.09 -20.20
C TYR A 70 7.32 -12.08 -21.13
N VAL A 71 7.06 -10.94 -21.76
CA VAL A 71 6.13 -10.83 -22.88
C VAL A 71 6.88 -10.42 -24.13
N VAL A 72 6.60 -11.11 -25.24
CA VAL A 72 7.05 -10.71 -26.58
C VAL A 72 5.84 -10.17 -27.35
N PRO A 73 5.74 -8.85 -27.55
CA PRO A 73 4.71 -8.26 -28.41
C PRO A 73 5.01 -8.54 -29.88
N ILE A 74 3.96 -8.77 -30.66
CA ILE A 74 4.03 -9.05 -32.08
C ILE A 74 3.11 -8.08 -32.80
N LEU A 75 3.67 -7.31 -33.73
CA LEU A 75 2.96 -6.36 -34.59
C LEU A 75 3.12 -6.78 -36.05
N ASP A 76 2.00 -7.00 -36.75
CA ASP A 76 2.01 -7.43 -38.16
C ASP A 76 2.90 -8.66 -38.45
N GLY A 77 2.98 -9.58 -37.48
CA GLY A 77 3.80 -10.80 -37.56
C GLY A 77 5.29 -10.58 -37.29
N VAL A 78 5.70 -9.39 -36.87
CA VAL A 78 7.08 -9.07 -36.46
C VAL A 78 7.14 -9.05 -34.93
N GLU A 79 8.01 -9.90 -34.36
CA GLU A 79 8.35 -9.87 -32.94
C GLU A 79 9.09 -8.58 -32.59
N LEU A 80 8.60 -7.90 -31.55
CA LEU A 80 9.27 -6.78 -30.92
C LEU A 80 10.20 -7.29 -29.80
N SER A 81 10.97 -6.38 -29.20
CA SER A 81 11.85 -6.73 -28.09
C SER A 81 11.05 -7.33 -26.92
N PRO A 82 11.54 -8.42 -26.31
CA PRO A 82 10.94 -8.96 -25.09
C PRO A 82 10.92 -7.92 -23.97
N VAL A 83 9.84 -7.90 -23.21
CA VAL A 83 9.65 -7.03 -22.05
C VAL A 83 9.56 -7.91 -20.81
N SER A 84 10.43 -7.68 -19.83
CA SER A 84 10.46 -8.41 -18.56
C SER A 84 9.43 -7.87 -17.58
N ASP A 85 9.26 -8.58 -16.46
CA ASP A 85 8.52 -8.08 -15.31
C ASP A 85 9.02 -6.69 -14.87
N LYS A 86 8.08 -5.82 -14.49
CA LYS A 86 8.34 -4.44 -14.04
C LYS A 86 9.23 -4.41 -12.79
N ARG A 87 9.19 -5.45 -11.95
CA ARG A 87 10.03 -5.61 -10.75
C ARG A 87 11.46 -6.05 -11.08
N GLY A 88 11.78 -6.28 -12.35
CA GLY A 88 13.09 -6.70 -12.81
C GLY A 88 13.34 -8.21 -12.71
N GLU A 89 14.61 -8.60 -12.80
CA GLU A 89 15.02 -10.01 -12.73
C GLU A 89 14.64 -10.62 -11.37
N GLY A 90 14.27 -11.90 -11.36
CA GLY A 90 13.86 -12.62 -10.16
C GLY A 90 12.78 -13.66 -10.45
N LEU A 91 12.79 -14.73 -9.65
CA LEU A 91 11.78 -15.78 -9.71
C LEU A 91 10.56 -15.34 -8.91
N ARG A 92 9.37 -15.43 -9.51
CA ARG A 92 8.08 -15.01 -8.91
C ARG A 92 6.95 -15.91 -9.37
N ASN A 93 5.88 -15.99 -8.58
CA ASN A 93 4.67 -16.69 -9.00
C ASN A 93 3.78 -15.76 -9.80
N ASN A 94 3.61 -14.52 -9.35
CA ASN A 94 2.85 -13.51 -10.07
C ASN A 94 3.78 -12.72 -10.98
N HIS A 95 3.31 -12.41 -12.17
CA HIS A 95 4.06 -11.65 -13.16
C HIS A 95 3.30 -10.40 -13.57
N TYR A 96 4.03 -9.30 -13.76
CA TYR A 96 3.49 -7.99 -14.06
C TYR A 96 4.35 -7.29 -15.11
N VAL A 97 3.90 -7.27 -16.35
CA VAL A 97 4.65 -6.74 -17.49
C VAL A 97 3.94 -5.52 -18.06
N GLU A 98 4.62 -4.36 -18.04
CA GLU A 98 4.10 -3.10 -18.57
C GLU A 98 4.61 -2.87 -19.99
N LEU A 99 3.74 -3.02 -20.98
CA LEU A 99 4.06 -2.72 -22.37
C LEU A 99 3.87 -1.23 -22.63
N LYS A 100 4.92 -0.56 -23.11
CA LYS A 100 4.93 0.88 -23.42
C LYS A 100 5.23 1.12 -24.89
N SER A 101 5.00 2.36 -25.33
CA SER A 101 5.32 2.82 -26.69
C SER A 101 4.56 2.05 -27.78
N LEU A 102 3.36 1.58 -27.46
CA LEU A 102 2.44 0.97 -28.42
C LEU A 102 1.78 2.03 -29.30
N GLU A 103 1.33 1.63 -30.47
CA GLU A 103 0.57 2.48 -31.37
C GLU A 103 -0.91 2.52 -30.94
N PRO A 104 -1.58 3.69 -30.96
CA PRO A 104 -3.02 3.79 -30.68
C PRO A 104 -3.89 3.13 -31.75
N ASP A 105 -5.02 2.59 -31.32
CA ASP A 105 -5.96 1.83 -32.16
C ASP A 105 -5.33 0.65 -32.94
N THR A 106 -4.29 0.03 -32.38
CA THR A 106 -3.51 -1.03 -33.03
C THR A 106 -3.68 -2.36 -32.31
N GLU A 107 -3.92 -3.42 -33.09
CA GLU A 107 -4.00 -4.79 -32.57
C GLU A 107 -2.62 -5.41 -32.47
N TYR A 108 -2.26 -5.89 -31.28
CA TYR A 108 -1.04 -6.62 -31.00
C TYR A 108 -1.37 -8.07 -30.66
N SER A 109 -0.51 -8.98 -31.09
CA SER A 109 -0.46 -10.34 -30.57
C SER A 109 0.65 -10.46 -29.52
N PHE A 110 0.55 -11.41 -28.59
CA PHE A 110 1.55 -11.61 -27.54
C PHE A 110 1.87 -13.08 -27.36
N THR A 111 3.16 -13.34 -27.16
CA THR A 111 3.69 -14.62 -26.65
C THR A 111 4.20 -14.39 -25.24
N LEU A 112 3.74 -15.21 -24.29
CA LEU A 112 4.26 -15.19 -22.92
C LEU A 112 5.41 -16.18 -22.84
N ILE A 113 6.53 -15.77 -22.26
CA ILE A 113 7.67 -16.66 -21.99
C ILE A 113 7.71 -16.90 -20.49
N SER A 114 7.69 -18.16 -20.09
CA SER A 114 7.75 -18.58 -18.69
C SER A 114 8.70 -19.76 -18.54
N ASP A 115 9.70 -19.65 -17.67
CA ASP A 115 10.78 -20.64 -17.53
C ASP A 115 11.52 -20.96 -18.86
N GLY A 116 11.60 -19.97 -19.75
CA GLY A 116 12.20 -20.10 -21.08
C GLY A 116 11.34 -20.83 -22.12
N GLU A 117 10.12 -21.22 -21.78
CA GLU A 117 9.16 -21.82 -22.70
C GLU A 117 8.13 -20.79 -23.20
N GLU A 118 7.73 -20.89 -24.46
CA GLU A 118 6.73 -20.01 -25.09
C GLU A 118 5.31 -20.55 -24.89
N PHE A 119 4.42 -19.67 -24.44
CA PHE A 119 3.01 -19.97 -24.19
C PHE A 119 2.10 -19.06 -25.02
N THR A 120 1.12 -19.70 -25.63
CA THR A 120 0.00 -19.08 -26.35
C THR A 120 -1.31 -19.43 -25.63
N SER A 121 -2.46 -18.94 -26.10
CA SER A 121 -3.73 -19.24 -25.43
C SER A 121 -4.03 -20.74 -25.42
N SER A 122 -4.91 -21.16 -24.51
CA SER A 122 -5.37 -22.56 -24.38
C SER A 122 -5.94 -23.16 -25.68
N SER A 123 -6.36 -22.31 -26.62
CA SER A 123 -6.86 -22.69 -27.95
C SER A 123 -5.77 -22.87 -29.02
N GLY A 124 -4.50 -22.58 -28.69
CA GLY A 124 -3.37 -22.56 -29.63
C GLY A 124 -3.24 -21.27 -30.45
N GLU A 125 -4.15 -20.31 -30.28
CA GLU A 125 -4.05 -18.97 -30.88
C GLU A 125 -3.20 -18.03 -30.00
N PRO A 126 -2.46 -17.07 -30.58
CA PRO A 126 -1.74 -16.08 -29.80
C PRO A 126 -2.72 -15.20 -29.00
N TYR A 127 -2.29 -14.73 -27.84
CA TYR A 127 -3.03 -13.74 -27.09
C TYR A 127 -3.12 -12.44 -27.90
N LYS A 128 -4.28 -11.77 -27.91
CA LYS A 128 -4.47 -10.55 -28.70
C LYS A 128 -5.11 -9.45 -27.87
N PHE A 129 -4.68 -8.23 -28.11
CA PHE A 129 -5.32 -7.04 -27.55
C PHE A 129 -5.15 -5.85 -28.48
N LYS A 130 -6.19 -5.04 -28.59
CA LYS A 130 -6.15 -3.80 -29.37
C LYS A 130 -6.03 -2.61 -28.41
N THR A 131 -5.05 -1.73 -28.59
CA THR A 131 -4.90 -0.52 -27.77
C THR A 131 -6.10 0.43 -27.92
N ALA A 132 -6.23 1.39 -27.00
CA ALA A 132 -7.29 2.39 -27.10
C ALA A 132 -7.05 3.36 -28.28
N PRO A 133 -8.11 3.85 -28.94
CA PRO A 133 -7.97 4.86 -29.98
C PRO A 133 -7.54 6.19 -29.39
N PHE A 134 -7.02 7.09 -30.23
CA PHE A 134 -6.75 8.47 -29.82
C PHE A 134 -8.04 9.13 -29.29
N GLY A 135 -8.00 9.56 -28.04
CA GLY A 135 -9.05 10.38 -27.43
C GLY A 135 -8.59 11.82 -27.24
N THR A 136 -9.55 12.74 -27.22
CA THR A 136 -9.36 14.13 -26.76
C THR A 136 -9.70 14.31 -25.29
N GLU A 137 -10.25 13.26 -24.66
CA GLU A 137 -10.59 13.22 -23.25
C GLU A 137 -9.32 13.08 -22.42
N THR A 138 -9.26 13.87 -21.36
CA THR A 138 -8.14 13.91 -20.45
C THR A 138 -8.69 13.81 -19.04
N THR A 139 -8.04 13.01 -18.19
CA THR A 139 -8.54 12.71 -16.85
C THR A 139 -7.79 13.53 -15.80
N VAL A 140 -8.43 13.87 -14.68
CA VAL A 140 -7.71 14.32 -13.49
C VAL A 140 -7.27 13.07 -12.74
N PRO A 141 -6.04 13.01 -12.18
CA PRO A 141 -5.62 11.84 -11.40
C PRO A 141 -6.65 11.56 -10.32
N ASN A 142 -6.97 10.29 -10.12
CA ASN A 142 -7.85 9.85 -9.05
C ASN A 142 -7.18 8.67 -8.35
N PRO A 143 -6.02 8.91 -7.70
CA PRO A 143 -5.29 7.87 -7.02
C PRO A 143 -6.13 7.28 -5.91
N VAL A 144 -6.00 5.96 -5.72
CA VAL A 144 -6.35 5.28 -4.50
C VAL A 144 -5.15 4.51 -3.96
N LEU A 145 -5.02 4.43 -2.65
CA LEU A 145 -3.90 3.78 -1.98
C LEU A 145 -4.34 2.97 -0.77
N GLY A 146 -3.48 2.07 -0.32
CA GLY A 146 -3.69 1.27 0.87
C GLY A 146 -2.45 0.48 1.22
N THR A 147 -2.57 -0.42 2.18
CA THR A 147 -1.49 -1.29 2.63
C THR A 147 -1.97 -2.73 2.58
N VAL A 148 -1.15 -3.64 2.05
CA VAL A 148 -1.35 -5.10 2.16
C VAL A 148 -0.54 -5.61 3.34
N GLU A 149 -1.15 -6.44 4.19
CA GLU A 149 -0.48 -7.12 5.28
C GLU A 149 -0.25 -8.60 4.94
N GLY A 150 0.90 -9.15 5.37
CA GLY A 150 1.21 -10.57 5.21
C GLY A 150 2.68 -10.86 4.94
N SER A 151 3.01 -12.15 4.85
CA SER A 151 4.28 -12.60 4.30
C SER A 151 4.20 -12.60 2.77
N SER A 152 5.26 -12.14 2.09
CA SER A 152 5.36 -12.11 0.61
C SER A 152 4.51 -11.06 -0.10
N VAL A 153 4.21 -9.92 0.56
CA VAL A 153 3.47 -8.80 -0.05
C VAL A 153 4.09 -8.33 -1.37
N GLU A 154 5.39 -8.51 -1.59
CA GLU A 154 6.09 -8.12 -2.83
C GLU A 154 5.68 -8.90 -4.09
N ASP A 155 5.02 -10.06 -3.93
CA ASP A 155 4.45 -10.79 -5.07
C ASP A 155 2.98 -10.43 -5.34
N VAL A 156 2.35 -9.66 -4.46
CA VAL A 156 0.93 -9.30 -4.60
C VAL A 156 0.72 -8.31 -5.77
N ILE A 157 -0.33 -8.55 -6.54
CA ILE A 157 -0.85 -7.61 -7.54
C ILE A 157 -2.21 -7.10 -7.07
N VAL A 158 -2.35 -5.78 -6.95
CA VAL A 158 -3.61 -5.13 -6.61
C VAL A 158 -4.33 -4.70 -7.89
N TYR A 159 -5.63 -4.99 -7.97
CA TYR A 159 -6.53 -4.56 -9.04
C TYR A 159 -7.70 -3.78 -8.45
N VAL A 160 -8.14 -2.76 -9.19
CA VAL A 160 -9.43 -2.08 -8.95
C VAL A 160 -10.23 -2.09 -10.24
N LEU A 161 -11.53 -2.36 -10.15
CA LEU A 161 -12.45 -2.38 -11.28
C LEU A 161 -13.87 -2.02 -10.83
N PHE A 162 -14.77 -1.76 -11.78
CA PHE A 162 -16.19 -1.54 -11.46
C PHE A 162 -16.91 -2.88 -11.25
N ALA A 163 -17.81 -2.93 -10.27
CA ALA A 163 -18.58 -4.13 -9.94
C ALA A 163 -19.45 -4.63 -11.10
N ASN A 164 -19.91 -3.71 -11.95
CA ASN A 164 -20.69 -4.01 -13.16
C ASN A 164 -19.84 -4.56 -14.33
N LYS A 165 -18.51 -4.66 -14.17
CA LYS A 165 -17.56 -5.17 -15.18
C LYS A 165 -17.57 -4.37 -16.49
N SER A 166 -17.96 -3.11 -16.45
CA SER A 166 -18.01 -2.26 -17.66
C SER A 166 -16.66 -1.63 -18.02
N VAL A 167 -15.63 -1.80 -17.21
CA VAL A 167 -14.30 -1.17 -17.41
C VAL A 167 -13.18 -2.19 -17.34
N TYR A 168 -12.11 -1.97 -18.11
CA TYR A 168 -10.83 -2.67 -17.91
C TYR A 168 -10.29 -2.35 -16.52
N PRO A 169 -9.73 -3.33 -15.80
CA PRO A 169 -9.16 -3.09 -14.48
C PRO A 169 -7.96 -2.15 -14.56
N VAL A 170 -7.77 -1.37 -13.51
CA VAL A 170 -6.50 -0.69 -13.22
C VAL A 170 -5.76 -1.51 -12.17
N SER A 171 -4.44 -1.51 -12.20
CA SER A 171 -3.65 -2.39 -11.32
C SER A 171 -2.30 -1.82 -10.97
N THR A 172 -1.70 -2.36 -9.90
CA THR A 172 -0.34 -2.06 -9.48
C THR A 172 0.32 -3.27 -8.82
N ILE A 173 1.64 -3.22 -8.70
CA ILE A 173 2.45 -4.13 -7.88
C ILE A 173 2.61 -3.55 -6.47
N VAL A 174 2.81 -4.42 -5.50
CA VAL A 174 3.04 -4.01 -4.11
C VAL A 174 4.55 -4.07 -3.81
N PRO A 175 5.19 -2.99 -3.31
CA PRO A 175 6.57 -3.00 -2.84
C PRO A 175 6.72 -3.74 -1.50
N SER A 176 7.95 -3.95 -1.05
CA SER A 176 8.24 -4.64 0.23
C SER A 176 7.68 -3.94 1.47
N SER A 177 7.33 -2.65 1.37
CA SER A 177 6.65 -1.90 2.44
C SER A 177 5.16 -2.22 2.56
N GLY A 178 4.57 -2.98 1.62
CA GLY A 178 3.14 -3.30 1.61
C GLY A 178 2.24 -2.18 1.07
N ASN A 179 2.75 -0.96 0.93
CA ASN A 179 1.98 0.20 0.50
C ASN A 179 1.78 0.22 -1.03
N TRP A 180 0.54 0.32 -1.48
CA TRP A 180 0.19 0.30 -2.90
C TRP A 180 -0.61 1.52 -3.32
N ILE A 181 -0.56 1.82 -4.61
CA ILE A 181 -1.27 2.94 -5.24
C ILE A 181 -1.77 2.55 -6.63
N VAL A 182 -3.03 2.86 -6.93
CA VAL A 182 -3.66 2.64 -8.22
C VAL A 182 -4.39 3.91 -8.66
N ASP A 183 -4.21 4.36 -9.90
CA ASP A 183 -4.93 5.53 -10.43
C ASP A 183 -6.24 5.12 -11.11
N LEU A 184 -7.38 5.45 -10.49
CA LEU A 184 -8.72 5.18 -11.02
C LEU A 184 -9.07 6.06 -12.22
N SER A 185 -8.28 7.12 -12.49
CA SER A 185 -8.49 7.97 -13.66
C SER A 185 -8.22 7.25 -14.99
N ALA A 186 -7.51 6.12 -14.93
CA ALA A 186 -7.16 5.31 -16.09
C ALA A 186 -8.27 4.33 -16.52
N PHE A 187 -9.42 4.31 -15.85
CA PHE A 187 -10.52 3.41 -16.23
C PHE A 187 -10.99 3.65 -17.67
N ARG A 188 -11.07 2.56 -18.43
CA ARG A 188 -11.61 2.57 -19.80
C ARG A 188 -12.73 1.57 -19.95
N SER A 189 -13.78 1.99 -20.63
CA SER A 189 -14.90 1.14 -21.01
C SER A 189 -14.43 -0.09 -21.81
N VAL A 190 -14.98 -1.26 -21.50
CA VAL A 190 -14.69 -2.49 -22.27
C VAL A 190 -15.41 -2.52 -23.62
N GLU A 191 -16.39 -1.64 -23.85
CA GLU A 191 -17.17 -1.58 -25.09
C GLU A 191 -16.47 -0.76 -26.18
N ASP A 192 -16.01 0.45 -25.84
CA ASP A 192 -15.48 1.44 -26.77
C ASP A 192 -14.12 2.02 -26.38
N LYS A 193 -13.60 1.67 -25.19
CA LYS A 193 -12.33 2.17 -24.62
C LYS A 193 -12.33 3.67 -24.33
N GLU A 194 -13.50 4.30 -24.24
CA GLU A 194 -13.62 5.66 -23.71
C GLU A 194 -13.27 5.69 -22.22
N LEU A 195 -12.80 6.84 -21.74
CA LEU A 195 -12.46 7.03 -20.34
C LEU A 195 -13.74 7.10 -19.50
N ILE A 196 -13.76 6.41 -18.37
CA ILE A 196 -14.91 6.39 -17.47
C ILE A 196 -14.50 6.99 -16.13
N LYS A 197 -15.27 7.99 -15.67
CA LYS A 197 -15.02 8.67 -14.40
C LYS A 197 -15.55 7.85 -13.23
N THR A 198 -14.82 7.89 -12.13
CA THR A 198 -15.27 7.37 -10.83
C THR A 198 -15.94 8.49 -10.05
N THR A 199 -17.04 8.17 -9.37
CA THR A 199 -17.80 9.04 -8.46
C THR A 199 -17.90 8.37 -7.10
N ASP A 200 -18.34 9.08 -6.07
CA ASP A 200 -18.51 8.50 -4.73
C ASP A 200 -19.43 7.29 -4.68
N GLU A 201 -20.46 7.27 -5.54
CA GLU A 201 -21.44 6.20 -5.65
C GLU A 201 -21.02 5.07 -6.60
N THR A 202 -19.84 5.17 -7.22
CA THR A 202 -19.35 4.14 -8.14
C THR A 202 -19.04 2.87 -7.36
N GLU A 203 -19.73 1.77 -7.67
CA GLU A 203 -19.44 0.45 -7.11
C GLU A 203 -18.13 -0.10 -7.68
N LEU A 204 -17.17 -0.34 -6.79
CA LEU A 204 -15.83 -0.84 -7.07
C LEU A 204 -15.63 -2.23 -6.46
N ILE A 205 -14.72 -2.98 -7.08
CA ILE A 205 -14.13 -4.21 -6.53
C ILE A 205 -12.63 -3.95 -6.38
N LEU A 206 -12.13 -4.07 -5.15
CA LEU A 206 -10.72 -4.08 -4.83
C LEU A 206 -10.27 -5.54 -4.69
N ILE A 207 -9.22 -5.93 -5.42
CA ILE A 207 -8.68 -7.29 -5.39
C ILE A 207 -7.18 -7.22 -5.11
N GLY A 208 -6.69 -7.99 -4.15
CA GLY A 208 -5.26 -8.30 -4.04
C GLY A 208 -5.02 -9.76 -4.35
N ARG A 209 -4.17 -10.03 -5.32
CA ARG A 209 -3.87 -11.38 -5.76
C ARG A 209 -2.51 -11.80 -5.23
N ASP A 210 -2.47 -12.87 -4.44
CA ASP A 210 -1.23 -13.47 -3.94
C ASP A 210 -0.88 -14.76 -4.68
N SER A 211 -1.86 -15.64 -4.93
CA SER A 211 -1.64 -16.89 -5.67
C SER A 211 -2.81 -17.23 -6.60
N LEU A 212 -2.86 -18.46 -7.13
CA LEU A 212 -3.99 -18.92 -7.95
C LEU A 212 -5.28 -19.10 -7.15
N ALA A 213 -5.15 -19.32 -5.84
CA ALA A 213 -6.26 -19.60 -4.95
C ALA A 213 -6.26 -18.73 -3.69
N GLU A 214 -5.29 -17.83 -3.52
CA GLU A 214 -5.21 -16.91 -2.38
C GLU A 214 -5.23 -15.46 -2.85
N GLY A 215 -5.95 -14.63 -2.11
CA GLY A 215 -6.09 -13.21 -2.35
C GLY A 215 -7.02 -12.53 -1.36
N TYR A 216 -7.34 -11.29 -1.66
CA TYR A 216 -8.28 -10.45 -0.94
C TYR A 216 -9.28 -9.90 -1.95
N VAL A 217 -10.54 -9.77 -1.56
CA VAL A 217 -11.56 -9.08 -2.35
C VAL A 217 -12.45 -8.27 -1.42
N GLU A 218 -12.72 -7.02 -1.80
CA GLU A 218 -13.68 -6.17 -1.12
C GLU A 218 -14.52 -5.43 -2.17
N GLU A 219 -15.82 -5.33 -1.92
CA GLU A 219 -16.78 -4.68 -2.81
C GLU A 219 -17.50 -3.55 -2.08
N GLY A 220 -17.62 -2.40 -2.72
CA GLY A 220 -18.30 -1.25 -2.13
C GLY A 220 -18.31 -0.05 -3.05
N THR A 221 -19.06 0.98 -2.71
CA THR A 221 -18.94 2.26 -3.41
C THR A 221 -17.56 2.87 -3.15
N TYR A 222 -17.09 3.76 -4.03
CA TYR A 222 -15.84 4.50 -3.81
C TYR A 222 -15.80 5.13 -2.42
N SER A 223 -16.86 5.84 -2.01
CA SER A 223 -16.94 6.49 -0.70
C SER A 223 -17.06 5.51 0.47
N ALA A 224 -17.47 4.26 0.22
CA ALA A 224 -17.48 3.22 1.25
C ALA A 224 -16.09 2.64 1.47
N LEU A 225 -15.32 2.42 0.40
CA LEU A 225 -13.99 1.80 0.43
C LEU A 225 -12.90 2.81 0.79
N PHE A 226 -12.91 3.95 0.11
CA PHE A 226 -11.87 4.96 0.17
C PHE A 226 -12.39 6.23 0.84
N ASP A 227 -11.48 6.96 1.47
CA ASP A 227 -11.72 8.35 1.82
C ASP A 227 -11.62 9.25 0.57
N SER A 228 -11.86 10.54 0.77
CA SER A 228 -11.84 11.56 -0.26
C SER A 228 -10.48 11.79 -0.93
N ASN A 229 -9.38 11.45 -0.25
CA ASN A 229 -8.04 11.48 -0.80
C ASN A 229 -7.64 10.13 -1.44
N GLY A 230 -8.57 9.17 -1.48
CA GLY A 230 -8.38 7.88 -2.10
C GLY A 230 -7.66 6.85 -1.22
N LYS A 231 -7.35 7.14 0.05
CA LYS A 231 -6.78 6.09 0.92
C LYS A 231 -7.89 5.12 1.35
N LEU A 232 -7.56 3.83 1.31
CA LEU A 232 -8.40 2.75 1.77
C LEU A 232 -8.64 2.96 3.27
N LYS A 233 -9.92 3.00 3.66
CA LYS A 233 -10.28 3.26 5.04
C LYS A 233 -9.75 2.15 5.95
N ASP A 234 -9.25 2.52 7.12
CA ASP A 234 -8.61 1.62 8.08
C ASP A 234 -9.54 0.51 8.62
N ILE A 235 -10.86 0.63 8.40
CA ILE A 235 -11.83 -0.43 8.70
C ILE A 235 -11.66 -1.68 7.83
N TYR A 236 -11.00 -1.56 6.67
CA TYR A 236 -10.69 -2.66 5.79
C TYR A 236 -9.27 -3.12 6.06
N THR A 237 -9.13 -4.33 6.60
CA THR A 237 -7.84 -4.98 6.76
C THR A 237 -7.60 -5.84 5.53
N PHE A 238 -6.61 -5.46 4.72
CA PHE A 238 -6.25 -6.14 3.50
C PHE A 238 -5.43 -7.41 3.83
N GLU A 239 -6.11 -8.41 4.41
CA GLU A 239 -5.52 -9.71 4.77
C GLU A 239 -5.75 -10.72 3.64
N ILE A 240 -4.68 -11.39 3.20
CA ILE A 240 -4.75 -12.43 2.18
C ILE A 240 -5.38 -13.71 2.77
N GLY A 241 -6.42 -14.21 2.10
CA GLY A 241 -7.11 -15.45 2.43
C GLY A 241 -7.48 -16.27 1.20
N ASP A 242 -8.37 -17.26 1.33
CA ASP A 242 -8.78 -18.12 0.22
C ASP A 242 -9.68 -17.39 -0.80
N LEU A 243 -9.29 -17.38 -2.08
CA LEU A 243 -10.01 -16.75 -3.20
C LEU A 243 -9.92 -17.58 -4.51
N PRO A 244 -10.55 -18.77 -4.58
CA PRO A 244 -10.44 -19.68 -5.74
C PRO A 244 -11.12 -19.18 -7.03
N ASN A 245 -12.05 -18.24 -6.95
CA ASN A 245 -12.87 -17.76 -8.08
C ASN A 245 -12.52 -16.33 -8.54
N LEU A 246 -11.26 -15.93 -8.43
CA LEU A 246 -10.79 -14.57 -8.74
C LEU A 246 -11.21 -14.08 -10.15
N LEU A 247 -11.11 -14.94 -11.17
CA LEU A 247 -11.47 -14.55 -12.54
C LEU A 247 -12.95 -14.17 -12.72
N SER A 248 -13.84 -14.62 -11.81
CA SER A 248 -15.26 -14.30 -11.91
C SER A 248 -15.54 -12.81 -11.72
N TYR A 249 -14.67 -12.07 -11.03
CA TYR A 249 -14.81 -10.63 -10.82
C TYR A 249 -14.42 -9.82 -12.05
N PHE A 250 -13.49 -10.31 -12.86
CA PHE A 250 -12.94 -9.58 -14.01
C PHE A 250 -13.92 -9.57 -15.20
N PRO A 251 -13.94 -8.48 -16.00
CA PRO A 251 -14.65 -8.49 -17.26
C PRO A 251 -14.01 -9.48 -18.23
N ALA A 252 -14.82 -10.24 -18.96
CA ALA A 252 -14.34 -11.21 -19.95
C ALA A 252 -13.36 -10.59 -20.97
N SER A 253 -13.59 -9.33 -21.37
CA SER A 253 -12.70 -8.59 -22.29
C SER A 253 -11.29 -8.35 -21.76
N SER A 254 -11.07 -8.42 -20.44
CA SER A 254 -9.76 -8.30 -19.79
C SER A 254 -9.03 -9.63 -19.65
N ILE A 255 -9.73 -10.76 -19.75
CA ILE A 255 -9.16 -12.09 -19.57
C ILE A 255 -8.71 -12.62 -20.93
N LEU A 256 -7.43 -12.93 -21.08
CA LEU A 256 -6.90 -13.47 -22.33
C LEU A 256 -6.80 -15.00 -22.25
N GLY A 257 -7.31 -15.67 -23.28
CA GLY A 257 -7.09 -17.10 -23.51
C GLY A 257 -8.02 -18.06 -22.76
N SER A 258 -9.14 -17.58 -22.22
CA SER A 258 -10.20 -18.44 -21.65
C SER A 258 -11.60 -17.95 -22.04
N ILE A 259 -12.32 -18.68 -22.91
CA ILE A 259 -13.78 -18.65 -22.90
C ILE A 259 -14.36 -19.97 -23.44
N GLU A 260 -15.08 -20.72 -22.60
CA GLU A 260 -16.47 -21.15 -22.85
C GLU A 260 -17.11 -21.78 -21.58
N GLU A 261 -18.28 -21.25 -21.22
CA GLU A 261 -19.36 -21.72 -20.32
C GLU A 261 -19.02 -22.64 -19.12
N ILE A 262 -19.08 -22.08 -17.91
CA ILE A 262 -19.51 -22.85 -16.73
C ILE A 262 -21.00 -23.16 -16.94
N VAL A 263 -21.29 -24.31 -17.54
CA VAL A 263 -22.60 -24.94 -17.39
C VAL A 263 -22.72 -25.33 -15.93
N GLU A 264 -23.65 -24.72 -15.19
CA GLU A 264 -24.02 -25.20 -13.86
C GLU A 264 -24.36 -26.70 -13.93
N PRO A 265 -23.68 -27.58 -13.19
CA PRO A 265 -24.23 -28.91 -12.97
C PRO A 265 -25.40 -28.75 -11.99
N SER A 266 -26.60 -28.85 -12.56
CA SER A 266 -27.82 -29.24 -11.87
C SER A 266 -27.51 -30.39 -10.90
N GLY A 267 -27.90 -30.21 -9.64
CA GLY A 267 -27.46 -31.02 -8.52
C GLY A 267 -27.87 -32.50 -8.56
N ASP A 268 -27.24 -33.24 -7.67
CA ASP A 268 -27.89 -34.32 -6.95
C ASP A 268 -27.21 -34.48 -5.58
N ASP A 269 -28.04 -34.83 -4.61
CA ASP A 269 -27.76 -35.09 -3.19
C ASP A 269 -26.45 -35.86 -2.96
N ASP A 270 -25.70 -35.49 -1.91
CA ASP A 270 -25.18 -36.49 -0.97
C ASP A 270 -24.89 -35.86 0.40
N GLN A 271 -25.24 -36.64 1.43
CA GLN A 271 -25.52 -36.24 2.80
C GLN A 271 -24.26 -36.00 3.64
N GLU A 272 -24.32 -35.00 4.52
CA GLU A 272 -23.38 -34.75 5.60
C GLU A 272 -23.43 -35.88 6.65
N GLU A 273 -22.28 -36.49 6.95
CA GLU A 273 -22.08 -37.31 8.16
C GLU A 273 -21.27 -36.49 9.17
N GLU A 274 -21.91 -36.15 10.30
CA GLU A 274 -21.31 -35.57 11.50
C GLU A 274 -20.47 -36.64 12.24
N GLU A 275 -19.20 -36.36 12.55
CA GLU A 275 -18.40 -37.18 13.47
C GLU A 275 -18.31 -36.51 14.85
N GLU A 276 -18.71 -37.28 15.89
CA GLU A 276 -18.78 -36.90 17.30
C GLU A 276 -17.40 -36.85 18.01
N GLU A 277 -17.19 -35.84 18.86
CA GLU A 277 -16.07 -35.77 19.83
C GLU A 277 -16.30 -36.68 21.06
N PRO A 278 -15.27 -37.35 21.60
CA PRO A 278 -15.38 -38.08 22.86
C PRO A 278 -14.93 -37.27 24.09
N THR A 279 -15.79 -37.24 25.10
CA THR A 279 -15.57 -36.71 26.47
C THR A 279 -14.59 -37.53 27.31
N ILE A 280 -13.80 -36.89 28.18
CA ILE A 280 -12.99 -37.53 29.25
C ILE A 280 -13.37 -36.91 30.63
N PRO A 281 -13.41 -37.70 31.74
CA PRO A 281 -14.04 -37.29 33.00
C PRO A 281 -13.09 -36.72 34.06
N GLU A 282 -13.68 -35.95 35.00
CA GLU A 282 -13.09 -35.39 36.22
C GLU A 282 -12.49 -36.42 37.20
N GLU A 283 -11.34 -36.10 37.79
CA GLU A 283 -10.91 -36.61 39.11
C GLU A 283 -10.24 -35.51 39.94
N ASN A 284 -10.65 -35.42 41.22
CA ASN A 284 -10.04 -34.66 42.32
C ASN A 284 -9.38 -35.65 43.32
N PRO A 285 -8.66 -35.20 44.36
CA PRO A 285 -7.33 -34.61 44.41
C PRO A 285 -6.37 -35.48 45.29
N PRO A 286 -5.09 -35.11 45.53
CA PRO A 286 -4.33 -35.70 46.62
C PRO A 286 -3.91 -34.72 47.74
N ASN A 287 -3.91 -35.30 48.93
CA ASN A 287 -3.57 -34.80 50.26
C ASN A 287 -2.05 -34.90 50.55
N ASP A 288 -1.64 -34.11 51.56
CA ASP A 288 -0.31 -33.86 52.12
C ASP A 288 0.59 -35.06 52.47
N GLU A 289 1.92 -34.89 52.33
CA GLU A 289 2.91 -35.03 53.43
C GLU A 289 4.36 -34.59 52.99
N PRO A 290 5.29 -34.33 53.93
CA PRO A 290 6.25 -33.21 53.85
C PRO A 290 7.67 -33.59 53.40
N VAL A 291 8.43 -32.61 52.90
CA VAL A 291 9.87 -32.75 52.60
C VAL A 291 10.71 -31.71 53.36
N LEU A 292 11.78 -32.22 53.98
CA LEU A 292 12.76 -31.57 54.87
C LEU A 292 13.62 -30.47 54.19
N PRO A 293 14.22 -29.52 54.94
CA PRO A 293 15.01 -28.44 54.36
C PRO A 293 16.50 -28.79 54.24
N PRO A 294 17.20 -28.28 53.21
CA PRO A 294 18.65 -28.11 53.22
C PRO A 294 19.05 -26.61 53.16
N PRO A 295 20.35 -26.29 53.34
CA PRO A 295 20.78 -25.18 54.18
C PRO A 295 21.05 -23.85 53.46
N SER A 296 21.16 -22.82 54.27
CA SER A 296 21.56 -21.45 53.94
C SER A 296 22.87 -21.35 53.15
N THR A 297 22.80 -20.71 52.00
CA THR A 297 23.90 -19.91 51.43
C THR A 297 23.35 -18.57 50.94
N SER A 298 23.99 -17.50 51.39
CA SER A 298 23.61 -16.10 51.21
C SER A 298 23.56 -15.70 49.74
N THR A 299 22.38 -15.39 49.23
CA THR A 299 22.20 -14.62 48.00
C THR A 299 22.19 -13.13 48.34
N TYR A 300 23.11 -12.37 47.76
CA TYR A 300 23.01 -10.91 47.75
C TYR A 300 21.87 -10.53 46.81
N THR A 301 20.78 -9.99 47.35
CA THR A 301 19.79 -9.27 46.55
C THR A 301 20.20 -7.81 46.52
N ILE A 302 20.50 -7.26 45.33
CA ILE A 302 20.59 -5.82 45.16
C ILE A 302 19.16 -5.29 45.27
N LYS A 303 18.83 -4.72 46.44
CA LYS A 303 17.61 -3.95 46.63
C LYS A 303 17.88 -2.54 46.10
N HIS A 304 17.33 -2.22 44.93
CA HIS A 304 17.34 -0.84 44.43
C HIS A 304 16.33 -0.03 45.24
N ASP A 305 16.77 0.51 46.39
CA ASP A 305 15.93 1.38 47.23
C ASP A 305 16.00 2.86 46.81
N ILE A 306 16.44 3.18 45.59
CA ILE A 306 16.38 4.55 45.05
C ILE A 306 16.04 4.48 43.56
N VAL A 307 14.90 5.05 43.19
CA VAL A 307 14.60 5.38 41.78
C VAL A 307 15.57 6.47 41.38
N TRP A 308 16.39 6.21 40.36
CA TRP A 308 17.21 7.25 39.74
C TRP A 308 16.26 8.26 39.09
N LEU A 309 16.09 9.42 39.72
CA LEU A 309 15.55 10.58 39.02
C LEU A 309 16.75 11.29 38.39
N ASP A 310 16.73 11.45 37.07
CA ASP A 310 17.70 12.28 36.37
C ASP A 310 17.53 13.73 36.85
N LEU A 311 18.58 14.28 37.48
CA LEU A 311 18.59 15.65 38.00
C LEU A 311 19.07 16.67 36.95
N THR A 312 19.34 16.21 35.73
CA THR A 312 19.72 17.02 34.56
C THR A 312 18.97 16.54 33.32
N SER A 313 17.64 16.50 33.39
CA SER A 313 16.85 16.43 32.16
C SER A 313 17.02 17.77 31.43
N ASN A 314 17.78 17.79 30.33
CA ASN A 314 17.45 18.71 29.25
C ASN A 314 16.09 18.26 28.73
N SER A 315 15.01 18.75 29.34
CA SER A 315 13.68 18.54 28.82
C SER A 315 13.55 19.45 27.59
N SER A 316 13.78 18.91 26.41
CA SER A 316 13.19 19.46 25.19
C SER A 316 11.67 19.33 25.35
N SER A 317 11.02 20.39 25.81
CA SER A 317 9.58 20.46 25.70
C SER A 317 9.26 20.82 24.27
N LEU A 318 8.79 19.85 23.48
CA LEU A 318 8.12 20.13 22.22
C LEU A 318 6.87 20.95 22.54
N SER A 319 6.92 22.24 22.28
CA SER A 319 5.77 23.14 22.41
C SER A 319 5.27 23.41 21.01
N LEU A 320 4.22 22.70 20.61
CA LEU A 320 3.47 22.99 19.40
C LEU A 320 2.33 23.95 19.75
N ASP A 321 2.18 25.00 18.94
CA ASP A 321 1.07 25.94 19.02
C ASP A 321 -0.26 25.21 18.79
N SER A 322 -1.35 25.76 19.31
CA SER A 322 -2.70 25.18 19.21
C SER A 322 -3.76 26.28 19.20
N GLY A 323 -4.97 25.91 18.77
CA GLY A 323 -6.12 26.79 18.65
C GLY A 323 -6.30 27.36 17.25
N GLU A 324 -7.12 28.41 17.16
CA GLU A 324 -7.59 28.99 15.89
C GLU A 324 -6.45 29.40 14.93
N ASP A 325 -5.30 29.83 15.47
CA ASP A 325 -4.14 30.26 14.68
C ASP A 325 -3.45 29.11 13.91
N THR A 326 -3.75 27.85 14.26
CA THR A 326 -3.20 26.65 13.57
C THR A 326 -4.09 26.15 12.44
N ILE A 327 -5.27 26.76 12.23
CA ILE A 327 -6.20 26.32 11.19
C ILE A 327 -5.60 26.58 9.81
N LEU A 328 -5.47 25.54 9.00
CA LEU A 328 -4.97 25.62 7.63
C LEU A 328 -5.84 24.78 6.69
N VAL A 329 -6.05 25.28 5.47
CA VAL A 329 -6.64 24.50 4.38
C VAL A 329 -5.51 23.95 3.53
N THR A 330 -5.53 22.65 3.29
CA THR A 330 -4.51 21.89 2.54
C THR A 330 -5.18 20.99 1.51
N ASN A 331 -4.39 20.32 0.67
CA ASN A 331 -4.86 19.30 -0.28
C ASN A 331 -6.02 19.80 -1.17
N ILE A 332 -5.99 21.06 -1.59
CA ILE A 332 -7.06 21.63 -2.41
C ILE A 332 -6.91 21.09 -3.84
N THR A 333 -7.94 20.40 -4.31
CA THR A 333 -8.07 19.92 -5.69
C THR A 333 -9.31 20.55 -6.34
N ASP A 334 -9.65 20.11 -7.55
CA ASP A 334 -10.93 20.45 -8.16
C ASP A 334 -12.10 19.72 -7.50
N VAL A 335 -11.85 18.61 -6.79
CA VAL A 335 -12.91 17.77 -6.22
C VAL A 335 -12.80 17.55 -4.72
N GLY A 336 -11.89 18.22 -4.02
CA GLY A 336 -11.66 18.00 -2.60
C GLY A 336 -10.83 19.10 -1.95
N PHE A 337 -10.87 19.14 -0.63
CA PHE A 337 -9.96 19.91 0.21
C PHE A 337 -9.84 19.25 1.58
N SER A 338 -8.75 19.56 2.28
CA SER A 338 -8.56 19.18 3.68
C SER A 338 -8.51 20.42 4.57
N VAL A 339 -8.95 20.27 5.81
CA VAL A 339 -8.82 21.25 6.88
C VAL A 339 -8.03 20.61 8.00
N VAL A 340 -6.92 21.25 8.38
CA VAL A 340 -6.07 20.81 9.48
C VAL A 340 -6.05 21.84 10.59
N TRP A 341 -6.01 21.39 11.84
CA TRP A 341 -5.79 22.26 13.01
C TRP A 341 -5.22 21.46 14.17
N ARG A 342 -4.72 22.16 15.20
CA ARG A 342 -4.21 21.55 16.43
C ARG A 342 -4.96 22.08 17.65
N SER A 343 -5.45 21.19 18.49
CA SER A 343 -6.11 21.46 19.76
C SER A 343 -5.11 21.36 20.93
N PRO A 344 -5.38 22.05 22.07
CA PRO A 344 -4.48 22.02 23.22
C PRO A 344 -4.49 20.69 24.00
N ASN A 345 -5.54 19.87 23.82
CA ASN A 345 -5.69 18.57 24.46
C ASN A 345 -6.29 17.59 23.44
N ASN A 346 -6.12 16.29 23.65
CA ASN A 346 -6.81 15.29 22.84
C ASN A 346 -8.32 15.44 22.98
N GLU A 347 -9.01 15.65 21.86
CA GLU A 347 -10.45 15.84 21.80
C GLU A 347 -11.01 15.36 20.46
N GLU A 348 -12.33 15.19 20.38
CA GLU A 348 -13.01 14.90 19.11
C GLU A 348 -13.02 16.16 18.23
N GLY A 349 -12.82 15.98 16.92
CA GLY A 349 -12.75 17.07 15.96
C GLY A 349 -13.52 16.76 14.69
N TYR A 350 -14.34 17.71 14.22
CA TYR A 350 -15.05 17.59 12.94
C TYR A 350 -15.34 18.98 12.36
N ILE A 351 -15.64 19.05 11.06
CA ILE A 351 -16.08 20.28 10.39
C ILE A 351 -17.52 20.13 9.90
N LYS A 352 -18.23 21.25 9.81
CA LYS A 352 -19.44 21.35 8.98
C LYS A 352 -19.17 22.26 7.82
N TYR A 353 -19.61 21.89 6.62
CA TYR A 353 -19.37 22.67 5.41
C TYR A 353 -20.56 22.64 4.45
N GLY A 354 -20.56 23.59 3.51
CA GLY A 354 -21.61 23.68 2.48
C GLY A 354 -21.50 24.93 1.62
N LEU A 355 -22.43 25.09 0.68
CA LEU A 355 -22.42 26.17 -0.31
C LEU A 355 -22.88 27.54 0.25
N SER A 356 -23.24 27.61 1.52
CA SER A 356 -23.71 28.84 2.17
C SER A 356 -23.28 28.90 3.62
N LYS A 357 -22.83 30.09 4.06
CA LYS A 357 -22.51 30.40 5.47
C LYS A 357 -23.63 30.06 6.47
N THR A 358 -24.87 30.01 6.00
CA THR A 358 -26.07 29.77 6.84
C THR A 358 -26.62 28.36 6.73
N SER A 359 -26.05 27.52 5.87
CA SER A 359 -26.54 26.17 5.59
C SER A 359 -25.35 25.25 5.29
N LEU A 360 -24.73 24.76 6.37
CA LEU A 360 -23.64 23.78 6.33
C LEU A 360 -24.26 22.39 6.52
N THR A 361 -24.60 21.74 5.40
CA THR A 361 -25.33 20.46 5.39
C THR A 361 -24.44 19.25 5.44
N ASN A 362 -23.16 19.41 5.09
CA ASN A 362 -22.20 18.33 5.05
C ASN A 362 -21.37 18.35 6.33
N GLU A 363 -20.92 17.18 6.77
CA GLU A 363 -20.07 16.99 7.95
C GLU A 363 -18.83 16.23 7.52
N GLY A 364 -17.65 16.78 7.78
CA GLY A 364 -16.37 16.10 7.58
C GLY A 364 -15.82 15.68 8.94
N ARG A 365 -15.32 14.46 9.07
CA ARG A 365 -14.79 13.90 10.32
C ARG A 365 -13.28 13.77 10.25
N ASP A 366 -12.65 13.55 11.40
CA ASP A 366 -11.20 13.31 11.41
C ASP A 366 -10.89 12.11 10.54
N TYR A 367 -9.80 12.21 9.81
CA TYR A 367 -9.30 11.19 8.89
C TYR A 367 -9.19 9.80 9.52
N ARG A 368 -8.88 9.75 10.82
CA ARG A 368 -8.72 8.52 11.60
C ARG A 368 -10.02 7.99 12.20
N ASP A 369 -11.14 8.70 12.02
CA ASP A 369 -12.43 8.32 12.59
C ASP A 369 -13.12 7.23 11.77
N GLY A 370 -13.74 6.29 12.49
CA GLY A 370 -14.60 5.27 11.91
C GLY A 370 -16.04 5.77 11.70
N PHE A 371 -16.83 5.02 10.93
CA PHE A 371 -18.23 5.38 10.63
C PHE A 371 -19.08 5.69 11.87
N SER A 372 -18.85 4.98 12.98
CA SER A 372 -19.61 5.13 14.22
C SER A 372 -18.78 5.56 15.44
N SER A 373 -17.48 5.83 15.27
CA SER A 373 -16.57 6.12 16.38
C SER A 373 -15.73 7.35 16.08
N LEU A 374 -15.81 8.35 16.96
CA LEU A 374 -14.94 9.52 16.96
C LEU A 374 -13.77 9.26 17.90
N GLY A 375 -12.55 9.43 17.40
CA GLY A 375 -11.33 9.40 18.19
C GLY A 375 -11.05 10.74 18.88
N SER A 376 -10.09 10.74 19.79
CA SER A 376 -9.63 11.97 20.46
C SER A 376 -8.16 12.23 20.17
N TYR A 377 -7.89 13.34 19.46
CA TYR A 377 -6.59 13.67 18.90
C TYR A 377 -6.19 15.11 19.25
N SER A 378 -4.89 15.40 19.25
CA SER A 378 -4.40 16.77 19.44
C SER A 378 -4.17 17.49 18.12
N SER A 379 -3.80 16.79 17.05
CA SER A 379 -3.85 17.33 15.69
C SER A 379 -5.01 16.71 14.95
N HIS A 380 -5.66 17.48 14.09
CA HIS A 380 -6.80 17.06 13.30
C HIS A 380 -6.51 17.27 11.83
N LEU A 381 -6.85 16.29 10.99
CA LEU A 381 -6.90 16.41 9.54
C LEU A 381 -8.25 15.88 9.11
N ILE A 382 -9.08 16.77 8.56
CA ILE A 382 -10.41 16.45 8.10
C ILE A 382 -10.41 16.64 6.60
N GLU A 383 -10.93 15.67 5.88
CA GLU A 383 -11.08 15.75 4.45
C GLU A 383 -12.55 15.94 4.08
N SER A 384 -12.82 16.78 3.08
CA SER A 384 -14.17 16.91 2.54
C SER A 384 -14.53 15.69 1.70
N GLU A 385 -15.78 15.21 1.74
CA GLU A 385 -16.34 14.38 0.66
C GLU A 385 -16.15 15.06 -0.72
N ARG A 386 -16.32 14.32 -1.83
CA ARG A 386 -16.09 14.92 -3.15
C ARG A 386 -17.00 16.12 -3.36
N VAL A 387 -16.39 17.21 -3.78
CA VAL A 387 -17.03 18.51 -4.00
C VAL A 387 -16.94 18.91 -5.47
N GLU A 388 -17.81 19.81 -5.89
CA GLU A 388 -17.81 20.34 -7.25
C GLU A 388 -16.57 21.24 -7.52
N PRO A 389 -15.97 21.17 -8.73
CA PRO A 389 -14.95 22.11 -9.20
C PRO A 389 -15.39 23.57 -9.21
N GLU A 390 -14.42 24.48 -9.12
CA GLU A 390 -14.60 25.94 -9.21
C GLU A 390 -15.71 26.49 -8.29
N THR A 391 -15.88 25.88 -7.12
CA THR A 391 -17.01 26.12 -6.22
C THR A 391 -16.52 26.53 -4.84
N THR A 392 -17.08 27.62 -4.31
CA THR A 392 -16.77 28.08 -2.96
C THR A 392 -17.61 27.34 -1.92
N TYR A 393 -16.93 26.69 -0.98
CA TYR A 393 -17.51 26.09 0.21
C TYR A 393 -17.17 26.93 1.43
N TYR A 394 -18.14 27.06 2.34
CA TYR A 394 -17.99 27.65 3.65
C TYR A 394 -17.91 26.55 4.69
N PHE A 395 -17.13 26.75 5.76
CA PHE A 395 -17.03 25.78 6.84
C PHE A 395 -16.82 26.41 8.22
N GLU A 396 -17.14 25.64 9.25
CA GLU A 396 -16.78 25.89 10.66
C GLU A 396 -16.24 24.60 11.27
N ILE A 397 -15.41 24.76 12.30
CA ILE A 397 -14.70 23.66 12.95
C ILE A 397 -15.26 23.48 14.36
N TYR A 398 -15.51 22.24 14.74
CA TYR A 398 -15.86 21.83 16.09
C TYR A 398 -14.66 21.08 16.66
N SER A 399 -14.04 21.65 17.69
CA SER A 399 -12.86 21.13 18.38
C SER A 399 -13.23 20.96 19.85
N GLY A 400 -13.60 19.74 20.23
CA GLY A 400 -14.26 19.46 21.51
C GLY A 400 -15.51 20.32 21.71
N ASP A 401 -15.55 21.09 22.80
CA ASP A 401 -16.64 22.03 23.10
C ASP A 401 -16.50 23.40 22.40
N THR A 402 -15.38 23.64 21.70
CA THR A 402 -15.07 24.92 21.06
C THR A 402 -15.49 24.91 19.60
N VAL A 403 -16.13 25.98 19.14
CA VAL A 403 -16.46 26.18 17.72
C VAL A 403 -15.60 27.32 17.18
N TYR A 404 -14.78 27.02 16.18
CA TYR A 404 -14.07 28.03 15.39
C TYR A 404 -14.90 28.34 14.15
N ASP A 405 -15.44 29.55 14.08
CA ASP A 405 -16.33 29.97 13.01
C ASP A 405 -15.96 31.32 12.39
N ASN A 406 -14.69 31.72 12.56
CA ASN A 406 -14.13 32.98 12.06
C ASN A 406 -14.97 34.20 12.51
N GLY A 407 -15.34 34.23 13.80
CA GLY A 407 -16.17 35.30 14.37
C GLY A 407 -17.58 35.39 13.76
N GLY A 408 -18.16 34.27 13.37
CA GLY A 408 -19.48 34.18 12.72
C GLY A 408 -19.45 34.28 11.19
N GLU A 409 -18.33 34.65 10.57
CA GLU A 409 -18.24 34.81 9.12
C GLU A 409 -18.00 33.50 8.36
N LYS A 410 -17.68 32.42 9.08
CA LYS A 410 -17.23 31.13 8.56
C LYS A 410 -15.90 31.23 7.82
N TYR A 411 -15.18 30.13 7.76
CA TYR A 411 -14.05 29.99 6.84
C TYR A 411 -14.59 29.67 5.45
N SER A 412 -13.75 29.84 4.42
CA SER A 412 -14.12 29.49 3.06
C SER A 412 -12.93 28.97 2.26
N VAL A 413 -13.20 28.06 1.35
CA VAL A 413 -12.27 27.50 0.36
C VAL A 413 -12.97 27.46 -0.99
N THR A 414 -12.24 27.71 -2.08
CA THR A 414 -12.75 27.52 -3.44
C THR A 414 -11.98 26.38 -4.08
N THR A 415 -12.68 25.33 -4.49
CA THR A 415 -12.11 24.22 -5.24
C THR A 415 -11.58 24.70 -6.58
N LEU A 416 -10.61 23.97 -7.11
CA LEU A 416 -9.88 24.39 -8.30
C LEU A 416 -10.60 23.99 -9.59
N SER A 417 -10.07 24.47 -10.71
CA SER A 417 -10.55 24.05 -12.03
C SER A 417 -10.03 22.65 -12.38
N THR A 418 -10.90 21.85 -13.00
CA THR A 418 -10.51 20.58 -13.62
C THR A 418 -9.58 20.86 -14.79
N LEU A 419 -8.33 20.43 -14.70
CA LEU A 419 -7.34 20.61 -15.76
C LEU A 419 -7.31 19.43 -16.70
N ALA A 420 -6.98 19.71 -17.96
CA ALA A 420 -6.98 18.70 -19.00
C ALA A 420 -5.91 17.63 -18.72
N THR A 421 -4.63 17.97 -18.77
CA THR A 421 -3.58 16.95 -18.65
C THR A 421 -3.26 16.65 -17.18
N PRO A 422 -3.51 15.42 -16.69
CA PRO A 422 -3.05 15.01 -15.37
C PRO A 422 -1.52 14.95 -15.37
N PRO A 423 -0.85 15.43 -14.31
CA PRO A 423 0.57 15.19 -14.13
C PRO A 423 0.81 13.70 -13.83
N PRO A 424 2.03 13.18 -14.04
CA PRO A 424 2.40 11.87 -13.53
C PRO A 424 2.08 11.76 -12.04
N PHE A 425 1.56 10.61 -11.62
CA PHE A 425 1.42 10.33 -10.21
C PHE A 425 2.80 10.24 -9.57
N GLU A 426 3.07 11.11 -8.60
CA GLU A 426 4.35 11.16 -7.88
C GLU A 426 4.11 11.34 -6.38
N THR A 427 4.88 10.62 -5.58
CA THR A 427 4.84 10.67 -4.12
C THR A 427 6.21 10.96 -3.52
N LYS A 428 6.20 11.45 -2.29
CA LYS A 428 7.35 11.49 -1.40
C LYS A 428 7.02 10.76 -0.12
N SER A 429 8.02 10.09 0.43
CA SER A 429 7.92 9.34 1.67
C SER A 429 9.08 9.70 2.59
N GLY A 430 8.90 9.42 3.87
CA GLY A 430 9.93 9.66 4.86
C GLY A 430 9.51 9.15 6.23
N GLN A 431 10.28 9.54 7.24
CA GLN A 431 10.08 9.10 8.62
C GLN A 431 10.15 10.26 9.62
N ILE A 432 9.31 10.23 10.64
CA ILE A 432 9.46 11.04 11.86
C ILE A 432 10.28 10.28 12.89
N LEU A 433 11.33 10.92 13.38
CA LEU A 433 12.19 10.39 14.43
C LEU A 433 11.86 11.00 15.79
N ASN A 434 12.06 10.23 16.86
CA ASN A 434 11.93 10.68 18.25
C ASN A 434 10.53 11.22 18.64
N SER A 435 9.47 10.83 17.92
CA SER A 435 8.09 11.05 18.36
C SER A 435 7.63 9.94 19.29
N THR A 436 6.87 10.31 20.33
CA THR A 436 6.20 9.33 21.21
C THR A 436 4.83 8.93 20.71
N ASN A 437 4.24 9.71 19.79
CA ASN A 437 2.94 9.46 19.19
C ASN A 437 2.90 10.09 17.77
N PRO A 438 3.60 9.50 16.78
CA PRO A 438 3.70 10.08 15.44
C PRO A 438 2.36 10.19 14.71
N SER A 439 1.43 9.26 14.94
CA SER A 439 0.09 9.25 14.33
C SER A 439 -0.87 10.32 14.87
N ASP A 440 -0.44 11.11 15.86
CA ASP A 440 -1.15 12.30 16.34
C ASP A 440 -0.54 13.62 15.80
N LEU A 441 0.40 13.53 14.86
CA LEU A 441 1.00 14.66 14.18
C LEU A 441 0.39 14.84 12.79
N VAL A 442 0.36 16.09 12.31
CA VAL A 442 0.07 16.41 10.92
C VAL A 442 1.31 17.08 10.33
N ILE A 443 1.80 16.53 9.22
CA ILE A 443 2.92 17.13 8.47
C ILE A 443 2.32 17.93 7.32
N VAL A 444 2.77 19.18 7.15
CA VAL A 444 2.38 20.04 6.05
C VAL A 444 3.57 20.27 5.14
N PHE A 445 3.36 20.22 3.83
CA PHE A 445 4.37 20.40 2.80
C PHE A 445 4.00 21.50 1.81
N LYS A 446 5.02 21.98 1.11
CA LYS A 446 4.94 22.92 0.00
C LYS A 446 6.08 22.65 -0.99
N LEU A 447 5.78 22.56 -2.27
CA LEU A 447 6.81 22.54 -3.32
C LEU A 447 7.26 23.98 -3.59
N ILE A 448 8.56 24.18 -3.74
CA ILE A 448 9.18 25.48 -3.99
C ILE A 448 10.18 25.34 -5.14
N ASP A 449 9.96 26.13 -6.19
CA ASP A 449 10.92 26.26 -7.30
C ASP A 449 12.22 26.87 -6.78
N ASN A 450 13.32 26.19 -7.08
CA ASN A 450 14.66 26.56 -6.65
C ASN A 450 15.61 26.82 -7.83
N ASN A 451 15.19 26.52 -9.06
CA ASN A 451 16.03 26.62 -10.24
C ASN A 451 15.53 27.64 -11.29
N GLU A 452 14.41 28.31 -11.04
CA GLU A 452 13.76 29.27 -11.94
C GLU A 452 13.31 28.64 -13.27
N LEU A 453 13.01 27.34 -13.26
CA LEU A 453 12.46 26.59 -14.40
C LEU A 453 11.05 26.10 -14.04
N GLU A 454 10.34 25.59 -15.06
CA GLU A 454 9.03 24.96 -14.88
C GLU A 454 7.97 25.89 -14.26
N THR A 455 7.35 25.51 -13.14
CA THR A 455 6.37 26.35 -12.44
C THR A 455 7.08 27.22 -11.42
N LEU A 456 7.12 28.53 -11.66
CA LEU A 456 7.75 29.49 -10.76
C LEU A 456 7.00 29.62 -9.43
N GLY A 457 7.74 29.82 -8.34
CA GLY A 457 7.17 30.12 -7.02
C GLY A 457 6.94 28.86 -6.19
N SER A 458 5.71 28.65 -5.73
CA SER A 458 5.37 27.52 -4.86
C SER A 458 4.04 26.86 -5.21
N SER A 459 3.86 25.63 -4.75
CA SER A 459 2.55 24.97 -4.76
C SER A 459 1.65 25.47 -3.64
N GLY A 460 0.36 25.17 -3.69
CA GLY A 460 -0.48 25.17 -2.50
C GLY A 460 0.02 24.19 -1.42
N TYR A 461 -0.55 24.29 -0.22
CA TYR A 461 -0.22 23.37 0.88
C TYR A 461 -0.83 22.00 0.66
N ILE A 462 -0.03 20.97 0.92
CA ILE A 462 -0.46 19.57 1.00
C ILE A 462 -0.12 19.02 2.39
N SER A 463 -0.83 18.02 2.88
CA SER A 463 -0.62 17.47 4.22
C SER A 463 -0.92 15.98 4.31
N THR A 464 -0.27 15.30 5.24
CA THR A 464 -0.48 13.89 5.55
C THR A 464 -0.34 13.63 7.05
N ILE A 465 -0.81 12.46 7.51
CA ILE A 465 -0.60 11.96 8.87
C ILE A 465 0.42 10.80 8.78
N PRO A 466 1.47 10.78 9.61
CA PRO A 466 2.34 9.61 9.76
C PRO A 466 1.61 8.42 10.37
N ASP A 467 2.08 7.21 10.10
CA ASP A 467 1.59 6.01 10.77
C ASP A 467 2.09 5.92 12.24
N GLU A 468 1.74 4.83 12.91
CA GLU A 468 2.13 4.59 14.31
C GLU A 468 3.65 4.42 14.52
N VAL A 469 4.40 4.07 13.47
CA VAL A 469 5.87 3.93 13.51
C VAL A 469 6.59 5.16 12.97
N GLY A 470 5.84 6.19 12.54
CA GLY A 470 6.34 7.46 12.06
C GLY A 470 6.66 7.51 10.58
N GLU A 471 6.34 6.48 9.81
CA GLU A 471 6.46 6.54 8.34
C GLU A 471 5.32 7.38 7.78
N TRP A 472 5.60 8.15 6.73
CA TRP A 472 4.59 8.96 6.06
C TRP A 472 4.79 8.91 4.56
N THR A 473 3.69 9.11 3.83
CA THR A 473 3.69 9.30 2.39
C THR A 473 2.77 10.46 2.05
N VAL A 474 3.20 11.30 1.10
CA VAL A 474 2.44 12.43 0.58
C VAL A 474 2.47 12.43 -0.95
N ILE A 475 1.33 12.71 -1.57
CA ILE A 475 1.21 12.85 -3.02
C ILE A 475 1.66 14.26 -3.38
N VAL A 476 2.65 14.37 -4.26
CA VAL A 476 3.21 15.66 -4.73
C VAL A 476 2.91 15.91 -6.20
N GLY A 477 2.61 14.86 -6.97
CA GLY A 477 2.38 14.97 -8.41
C GLY A 477 1.17 15.84 -8.77
N ASP A 478 0.12 15.81 -7.95
CA ASP A 478 -1.13 16.57 -8.15
C ASP A 478 -1.12 17.94 -7.49
N ALA A 479 -0.01 18.33 -6.85
CA ALA A 479 0.13 19.62 -6.21
C ALA A 479 -0.13 20.73 -7.23
N ARG A 480 -0.95 21.71 -6.84
CA ARG A 480 -1.34 22.84 -7.69
C ARG A 480 -0.44 24.03 -7.40
N SER A 481 -0.19 24.87 -8.40
CA SER A 481 0.48 26.17 -8.19
C SER A 481 -0.25 26.98 -7.11
N GLU A 482 0.44 27.93 -6.47
CA GLU A 482 -0.15 28.77 -5.40
C GLU A 482 -1.49 29.43 -5.80
N ASP A 483 -1.63 29.77 -7.08
CA ASP A 483 -2.85 30.36 -7.65
C ASP A 483 -3.91 29.32 -8.06
N GLY A 484 -3.56 28.03 -8.11
CA GLY A 484 -4.44 26.92 -8.44
C GLY A 484 -4.68 26.70 -9.94
N ASP A 485 -4.15 27.57 -10.80
CA ASP A 485 -4.45 27.62 -12.24
C ASP A 485 -3.71 26.52 -13.05
N SER A 486 -2.69 25.89 -12.46
CA SER A 486 -1.90 24.84 -13.10
C SER A 486 -1.45 23.78 -12.09
N TYR A 487 -1.10 22.58 -12.58
CA TYR A 487 -0.29 21.67 -11.78
C TYR A 487 1.11 22.26 -11.60
N PHE A 488 1.67 22.08 -10.41
CA PHE A 488 3.04 22.49 -10.12
C PHE A 488 3.99 21.50 -10.78
N SER A 489 4.62 21.89 -11.88
CA SER A 489 5.70 21.11 -12.49
C SER A 489 6.97 21.36 -11.68
N PHE A 490 7.65 20.29 -11.32
CA PHE A 490 8.87 20.33 -10.54
C PHE A 490 9.95 19.39 -11.09
N SER A 491 11.18 19.70 -10.70
CA SER A 491 12.41 19.00 -11.03
C SER A 491 13.11 18.48 -9.77
N ASN A 492 14.08 17.58 -9.94
CA ASN A 492 14.88 17.05 -8.83
C ASN A 492 15.67 18.11 -8.03
N SER A 493 15.86 19.32 -8.58
CA SER A 493 16.54 20.42 -7.86
C SER A 493 15.60 21.28 -7.01
N ASP A 494 14.29 21.13 -7.18
CA ASP A 494 13.30 21.89 -6.43
C ASP A 494 13.15 21.37 -5.01
N ILE A 495 12.51 22.17 -4.17
CA ILE A 495 12.48 21.97 -2.72
C ILE A 495 11.09 21.47 -2.30
N LEU A 496 11.07 20.37 -1.56
CA LEU A 496 9.97 20.00 -0.70
C LEU A 496 10.19 20.64 0.68
N GLN A 497 9.54 21.78 0.91
CA GLN A 497 9.53 22.44 2.21
C GLN A 497 8.46 21.80 3.08
N THR A 498 8.76 21.57 4.36
CA THR A 498 7.85 20.93 5.31
C THR A 498 7.94 21.53 6.70
N PHE A 499 6.86 21.40 7.47
CA PHE A 499 6.79 21.72 8.89
C PHE A 499 5.72 20.86 9.58
N LEU A 500 5.81 20.73 10.90
CA LEU A 500 4.73 20.13 11.69
C LEU A 500 3.69 21.18 12.04
N LEU A 501 2.42 20.80 11.97
CA LEU A 501 1.31 21.66 12.38
C LEU A 501 1.47 22.12 13.84
N GLY A 502 1.36 23.43 14.09
CA GLY A 502 1.70 24.06 15.37
C GLY A 502 3.19 24.40 15.53
N ALA A 503 4.03 24.19 14.51
CA ALA A 503 5.42 24.62 14.48
C ALA A 503 5.77 25.30 13.15
N GLU A 504 4.87 26.12 12.61
CA GLU A 504 5.00 26.77 11.29
C GLU A 504 6.27 27.63 11.16
N SER A 505 6.81 28.08 12.29
CA SER A 505 8.07 28.85 12.37
C SER A 505 9.34 28.01 12.17
N LYS A 506 9.24 26.68 12.26
CA LYS A 506 10.33 25.71 12.10
C LYS A 506 10.09 24.86 10.86
N LYS A 507 10.73 25.26 9.76
CA LYS A 507 10.61 24.60 8.47
C LYS A 507 11.87 23.83 8.12
N PHE A 508 11.69 22.74 7.40
CA PHE A 508 12.74 21.88 6.85
C PHE A 508 12.62 21.89 5.34
N ASP A 509 13.74 22.00 4.65
CA ASP A 509 13.80 22.05 3.19
C ASP A 509 14.57 20.82 2.69
N PHE A 510 13.92 20.00 1.87
CA PHE A 510 14.51 18.82 1.25
C PHE A 510 14.54 18.99 -0.26
N THR A 511 15.60 18.57 -0.94
CA THR A 511 15.59 18.53 -2.40
C THR A 511 14.70 17.40 -2.90
N LEU A 512 13.94 17.58 -3.97
CA LEU A 512 13.11 16.52 -4.54
C LEU A 512 13.92 15.33 -5.10
N ALA A 513 15.24 15.48 -5.29
CA ALA A 513 16.14 14.35 -5.56
C ALA A 513 16.36 13.40 -4.37
N GLN A 514 16.04 13.84 -3.15
CA GLN A 514 16.31 13.09 -1.92
C GLN A 514 15.29 11.94 -1.77
N GLU A 515 15.79 10.75 -1.49
CA GLU A 515 14.97 9.55 -1.26
C GLU A 515 14.69 9.35 0.24
N ASP A 516 15.69 9.58 1.11
CA ASP A 516 15.57 9.42 2.56
C ASP A 516 15.23 10.76 3.23
N ILE A 517 13.97 11.00 3.56
CA ILE A 517 13.53 12.22 4.27
C ILE A 517 13.24 11.89 5.73
N GLU A 518 14.04 12.43 6.64
CA GLU A 518 13.89 12.24 8.09
C GLU A 518 13.56 13.58 8.78
N LEU A 519 12.52 13.56 9.61
CA LEU A 519 12.08 14.68 10.43
C LEU A 519 12.29 14.36 11.90
N ASP A 520 13.32 14.93 12.52
CA ASP A 520 13.58 14.73 13.94
C ASP A 520 12.79 15.74 14.79
N ILE A 521 11.89 15.25 15.65
CA ILE A 521 11.13 16.07 16.59
C ILE A 521 12.04 16.89 17.51
N LEU A 522 13.25 16.41 17.80
CA LEU A 522 14.21 17.11 18.65
C LEU A 522 14.72 18.41 18.02
N ASP A 523 14.68 18.54 16.69
CA ASP A 523 15.09 19.76 15.98
C ASP A 523 14.05 20.89 16.08
N ILE A 524 12.83 20.56 16.53
CA ILE A 524 11.71 21.50 16.68
C ILE A 524 11.71 22.11 18.09
N GLY A 525 12.07 21.32 19.11
CA GLY A 525 12.05 21.74 20.51
C GLY A 525 13.04 22.87 20.83
N GLU A 526 12.66 23.79 21.71
CA GLU A 526 13.61 24.75 22.29
C GLU A 526 14.46 24.05 23.37
N ILE A 527 15.78 24.02 23.20
CA ILE A 527 16.69 23.61 24.26
C ILE A 527 16.78 24.74 25.29
N SER A 528 15.94 24.70 26.32
CA SER A 528 16.13 25.53 27.51
C SER A 528 17.13 24.85 28.47
N PRO A 529 18.31 25.43 28.74
CA PRO A 529 19.18 24.92 29.79
C PRO A 529 18.51 25.19 31.15
N THR A 530 17.84 24.19 31.73
CA THR A 530 17.35 24.29 33.09
C THR A 530 18.51 24.08 34.06
N ASP A 531 19.21 25.17 34.42
CA ASP A 531 20.24 25.20 35.49
C ASP A 531 19.66 25.02 36.92
N ARG A 532 18.46 24.45 37.08
CA ARG A 532 17.83 24.29 38.40
C ARG A 532 17.27 22.90 38.61
N VAL A 533 17.97 22.17 39.47
CA VAL A 533 17.47 20.98 40.15
C VAL A 533 16.22 21.35 40.95
N LYS A 534 15.06 20.77 40.59
CA LYS A 534 13.84 20.89 41.42
C LYS A 534 14.08 20.16 42.74
N LEU A 535 13.77 20.82 43.86
CA LEU A 535 13.81 20.21 45.19
C LEU A 535 12.72 19.12 45.27
N LEU A 536 13.13 17.88 45.56
CA LEU A 536 12.22 16.79 45.89
C LEU A 536 11.47 17.12 47.18
N SER A 537 10.16 16.96 47.21
CA SER A 537 9.29 17.25 48.37
C SER A 537 9.58 16.36 49.58
N ASP A 538 10.28 15.23 49.38
CA ASP A 538 10.32 14.13 50.35
C ASP A 538 11.72 13.93 50.99
N TYR A 539 12.65 14.85 50.74
CA TYR A 539 14.00 14.79 51.32
C TYR A 539 14.18 15.81 52.45
N GLY A 540 14.05 15.33 53.69
CA GLY A 540 14.44 16.04 54.91
C GLY A 540 15.43 15.20 55.73
N ILE A 541 16.52 15.79 56.20
CA ILE A 541 17.46 15.14 57.12
C ILE A 541 16.71 14.89 58.44
N ILE A 542 16.42 13.62 58.72
CA ILE A 542 15.75 13.20 59.96
C ILE A 542 16.83 12.93 61.03
N ASN A 543 16.83 13.73 62.09
CA ASN A 543 17.45 13.50 63.41
C ASN A 543 18.90 12.97 63.47
N LEU A 544 19.85 13.90 63.57
CA LEU A 544 21.05 13.67 64.40
C LEU A 544 20.67 13.95 65.86
N ARG A 545 20.68 12.91 66.70
CA ARG A 545 20.74 13.03 68.16
C ARG A 545 22.14 12.70 68.65
#